data_AF-A0A2K3E5Q0-F1
#
_entry.id   AF-A0A2K3E5Q0-F1
#
_cell.length_a   1.000
_cell.length_b   1.000
_cell.length_c   1.000
_cell.angle_alpha   90.00
_cell.angle_beta   90.00
_cell.angle_gamma   90.00
#
_symmetry.space_group_name_H-M   'P 1'
#
loop_
_entity.id
_entity.type
_entity.pdbx_description
1 polymer ?
#
loop_
_entity_poly.entity_id
_entity_poly.type
_entity_poly.pdbx_seq_one_letter_code
_entity_poly.pdbx_strand_id
1 'polypeptide(L)'
;MIMRICSLGCIILSLASWRSVQGSRSEEDTFIGWQGEQYAAFHTSTASDEVIGEGSLFSLNETARPAWIQTISYKPRAMVYHNFLSDRECRHIIDLAHAQMKRSTVVGSKNAGVVDDIRTSYGTFLRRHQDPVIAAIEHRLALWSHLPASHQEDMQVLRYGPTNKYGPHIDGLERVATVLIYLVEPDYGGETAFTESVWSHPELQGQAERANLSQCARGRVAYKPKRGDALMFFDTMPDYKQTDVHSMHTGCPVVEGVKWNAVKWLHGTPFRGDEYERALKEPFKPLPDPGICANLHEMCETWALQGECKNNPGFMIGAGASMGSCRLACNDCERCAEGDMDCYRRNRDSGGFLNFDESELKGI
;
A
#
# COMPACT_ATOMS: atom_id res chain seq x y z
N MET A 1 -19.01 66.19 45.68
CA MET A 1 -18.40 65.86 46.99
C MET A 1 -16.89 65.92 46.79
N ILE A 2 -16.23 66.90 47.43
CA ILE A 2 -14.81 67.26 47.25
C ILE A 2 -14.00 66.69 48.42
N MET A 3 -12.88 65.98 48.14
CA MET A 3 -11.68 65.78 49.00
C MET A 3 -10.66 65.00 48.14
N ARG A 4 -9.47 65.49 47.75
CA ARG A 4 -8.23 65.83 48.50
C ARG A 4 -7.80 64.72 49.47
N ILE A 5 -6.54 64.29 49.64
CA ILE A 5 -5.19 64.41 49.04
C ILE A 5 -4.29 63.48 49.94
N CYS A 6 -3.13 63.02 49.44
CA CYS A 6 -1.95 62.49 50.20
C CYS A 6 -2.05 61.09 50.85
N SER A 7 -0.98 60.28 51.03
CA SER A 7 0.46 60.39 50.74
C SER A 7 1.17 59.05 51.07
N LEU A 8 2.34 58.87 50.43
CA LEU A 8 3.47 57.94 50.65
C LEU A 8 3.65 57.22 52.01
N GLY A 9 4.19 55.99 51.92
CA GLY A 9 4.91 55.31 53.02
C GLY A 9 5.70 54.09 52.52
N CYS A 10 7.02 54.08 52.76
CA CYS A 10 8.04 53.14 52.27
C CYS A 10 8.21 51.85 53.11
N ILE A 11 8.65 50.77 52.43
CA ILE A 11 9.72 49.79 52.75
C ILE A 11 9.69 49.05 54.10
N ILE A 12 9.76 47.70 54.06
CA ILE A 12 10.76 46.86 54.75
C ILE A 12 10.75 45.43 54.18
N LEU A 13 11.94 44.93 53.83
CA LEU A 13 12.29 43.55 53.47
C LEU A 13 12.36 42.66 54.73
N SER A 14 11.97 41.38 54.64
CA SER A 14 12.70 40.29 55.31
C SER A 14 12.37 38.92 54.72
N LEU A 15 13.41 38.09 54.67
CA LEU A 15 13.52 36.77 54.08
C LEU A 15 13.07 35.63 55.01
N ALA A 16 12.77 34.50 54.36
CA ALA A 16 13.04 33.11 54.75
C ALA A 16 12.09 32.34 55.71
N SER A 17 11.36 31.42 55.08
CA SER A 17 11.32 29.96 55.32
C SER A 17 10.60 29.40 56.57
N TRP A 18 9.61 28.51 56.35
CA TRP A 18 9.69 27.08 56.70
C TRP A 18 8.48 26.25 56.19
N ARG A 19 8.83 25.19 55.41
CA ARG A 19 8.28 23.81 55.32
C ARG A 19 6.81 23.50 54.94
N SER A 20 6.71 22.91 53.73
CA SER A 20 6.04 21.65 53.32
C SER A 20 4.63 21.29 53.81
N VAL A 21 3.69 21.23 52.86
CA VAL A 21 2.69 20.15 52.74
C VAL A 21 2.54 19.79 51.26
N GLN A 22 2.58 18.49 50.97
CA GLN A 22 2.46 17.87 49.65
C GLN A 22 1.06 18.09 49.05
N GLY A 23 1.00 18.35 47.75
CA GLY A 23 -0.23 18.34 46.95
C GLY A 23 0.11 17.80 45.56
N SER A 24 -0.45 16.64 45.25
CA SER A 24 -0.28 15.82 44.05
C SER A 24 -0.40 16.61 42.74
N ARG A 25 0.59 16.47 41.86
CA ARG A 25 0.45 16.79 40.44
C ARG A 25 0.17 15.48 39.71
N SER A 26 -1.00 15.43 39.08
CA SER A 26 -1.52 14.29 38.33
C SER A 26 -0.57 13.87 37.21
N GLU A 27 -0.35 12.57 37.12
CA GLU A 27 0.26 11.88 35.99
C GLU A 27 -0.68 11.98 34.78
N GLU A 28 -0.33 12.79 33.79
CA GLU A 28 -0.78 12.69 32.39
C GLU A 28 -0.02 13.76 31.59
N ASP A 29 1.19 13.41 31.13
CA ASP A 29 1.90 14.03 29.99
C ASP A 29 3.24 13.31 29.75
N THR A 30 3.20 11.98 29.69
CA THR A 30 4.32 11.16 29.22
C THR A 30 4.01 10.62 27.83
N PHE A 31 4.26 11.45 26.82
CA PHE A 31 4.43 10.97 25.45
C PHE A 31 5.63 10.01 25.43
N ILE A 32 5.37 8.75 25.09
CA ILE A 32 6.42 7.77 24.82
C ILE A 32 7.01 8.10 23.43
N GLY A 33 8.28 8.52 23.43
CA GLY A 33 9.19 8.25 22.29
C GLY A 33 9.33 9.30 21.19
N TRP A 34 9.19 10.60 21.46
CA TRP A 34 9.58 11.63 20.49
C TRP A 34 10.51 12.67 21.11
N GLN A 35 11.82 12.39 21.07
CA GLN A 35 12.83 13.45 21.07
C GLN A 35 13.49 13.43 19.69
N GLY A 36 13.38 14.57 18.99
CA GLY A 36 13.71 14.71 17.58
C GLY A 36 15.20 14.60 17.29
N GLU A 37 15.70 13.37 17.19
CA GLU A 37 16.97 13.10 16.50
C GLU A 37 16.72 13.18 14.99
N GLN A 38 17.06 14.33 14.41
CA GLN A 38 17.37 14.39 12.99
C GLN A 38 18.59 13.50 12.77
N TYR A 39 18.42 12.39 12.05
CA TYR A 39 19.53 11.53 11.66
C TYR A 39 20.52 12.32 10.80
N ALA A 40 21.58 12.83 11.43
CA ALA A 40 22.71 13.40 10.74
C ALA A 40 23.46 12.27 10.02
N ALA A 41 23.76 12.48 8.73
CA ALA A 41 24.62 11.59 7.96
C ALA A 41 25.97 11.43 8.67
N PHE A 42 26.32 10.20 9.03
CA PHE A 42 27.58 9.89 9.69
C PHE A 42 28.77 10.26 8.79
N HIS A 43 29.63 11.13 9.31
CA HIS A 43 30.99 11.32 8.81
C HIS A 43 31.80 10.03 9.04
N THR A 44 32.34 9.46 7.96
CA THR A 44 33.25 8.32 7.98
C THR A 44 34.62 8.71 8.53
N SER A 45 35.06 8.10 9.63
CA SER A 45 36.48 7.98 9.97
C SER A 45 36.98 6.58 9.63
N THR A 46 38.12 6.53 8.97
CA THR A 46 38.87 5.35 8.51
C THR A 46 39.31 4.42 9.66
N ALA A 47 39.00 3.13 9.57
CA ALA A 47 39.90 2.02 9.90
C ALA A 47 39.25 0.67 9.53
N SER A 48 40.08 -0.21 9.00
CA SER A 48 39.83 -1.58 8.54
C SER A 48 39.25 -2.49 9.61
N ASP A 49 38.20 -3.24 9.28
CA ASP A 49 38.10 -4.70 9.45
C ASP A 49 36.81 -5.21 8.78
N GLU A 50 36.95 -6.32 8.04
CA GLU A 50 35.88 -6.96 7.27
C GLU A 50 34.77 -7.50 8.17
N VAL A 51 33.60 -6.87 8.10
CA VAL A 51 32.32 -7.48 8.45
C VAL A 51 31.36 -7.18 7.29
N ILE A 52 30.94 -8.23 6.59
CA ILE A 52 29.92 -8.15 5.54
C ILE A 52 28.61 -7.77 6.24
N GLY A 53 28.33 -6.47 6.28
CA GLY A 53 27.16 -5.88 6.92
C GLY A 53 26.02 -5.68 5.92
N GLU A 54 24.85 -6.16 6.31
CA GLU A 54 23.55 -5.81 5.76
C GLU A 54 23.35 -4.28 5.81
N GLY A 55 23.68 -3.62 4.71
CA GLY A 55 23.50 -2.19 4.54
C GLY A 55 23.72 -1.88 3.07
N SER A 56 22.67 -1.41 2.40
CA SER A 56 22.76 -0.88 1.04
C SER A 56 23.24 -1.88 -0.03
N LEU A 57 22.51 -2.97 -0.23
CA LEU A 57 22.41 -3.53 -1.57
C LEU A 57 21.49 -2.60 -2.38
N PHE A 58 22.13 -1.77 -3.22
CA PHE A 58 21.57 -0.76 -4.13
C PHE A 58 21.27 0.65 -3.58
N SER A 59 22.29 1.35 -3.08
CA SER A 59 22.33 2.81 -3.17
C SER A 59 23.73 3.32 -3.50
N LEU A 60 24.09 3.21 -4.77
CA LEU A 60 25.06 4.09 -5.41
C LEU A 60 24.42 4.56 -6.72
N ASN A 61 23.45 5.48 -6.63
CA ASN A 61 23.02 6.25 -7.79
C ASN A 61 22.53 7.66 -7.39
N GLU A 62 23.08 8.66 -8.08
CA GLU A 62 23.07 10.12 -7.85
C GLU A 62 21.70 10.84 -7.94
N THR A 63 20.57 10.18 -7.68
CA THR A 63 19.22 10.79 -7.83
C THR A 63 18.22 10.46 -6.72
N ALA A 64 18.66 9.89 -5.58
CA ALA A 64 17.76 9.60 -4.47
C ALA A 64 17.24 10.91 -3.84
N ARG A 65 15.96 11.23 -4.08
CA ARG A 65 15.30 12.35 -3.38
C ARG A 65 15.22 12.01 -1.89
N PRO A 66 15.53 12.95 -0.98
CA PRO A 66 15.45 12.69 0.44
C PRO A 66 14.00 12.31 0.82
N ALA A 67 13.86 11.19 1.51
CA ALA A 67 12.58 10.70 1.96
C ALA A 67 12.12 11.47 3.20
N TRP A 68 10.82 11.76 3.32
CA TRP A 68 10.26 12.52 4.45
C TRP A 68 8.79 12.17 4.67
N ILE A 69 8.29 12.41 5.88
CA ILE A 69 6.94 12.02 6.29
C ILE A 69 6.07 13.26 6.51
N GLN A 70 4.84 13.25 5.96
CA GLN A 70 3.82 14.27 6.13
C GLN A 70 2.58 13.69 6.82
N THR A 71 2.21 14.20 7.99
CA THR A 71 0.93 13.85 8.60
C THR A 71 -0.20 14.66 7.96
N ILE A 72 -1.14 14.00 7.28
CA ILE A 72 -2.26 14.66 6.59
C ILE A 72 -3.54 14.71 7.43
N SER A 73 -3.65 13.81 8.43
CA SER A 73 -4.80 13.76 9.34
C SER A 73 -4.41 13.07 10.65
N TYR A 74 -5.08 13.50 11.74
CA TYR A 74 -5.06 12.81 13.03
C TYR A 74 -6.31 11.94 13.26
N LYS A 75 -7.36 12.14 12.45
CA LYS A 75 -8.64 11.41 12.49
C LYS A 75 -9.07 11.07 11.05
N PRO A 76 -8.62 9.93 10.48
CA PRO A 76 -7.81 8.90 11.12
C PRO A 76 -6.36 9.36 11.20
N ARG A 77 -5.53 8.64 11.94
CA ARG A 77 -4.07 8.79 11.82
C ARG A 77 -3.68 8.41 10.41
N ALA A 78 -3.28 9.39 9.60
CA ALA A 78 -2.88 9.19 8.22
C ALA A 78 -1.63 10.02 7.90
N MET A 79 -0.62 9.34 7.35
CA MET A 79 0.67 9.92 7.03
C MET A 79 1.16 9.45 5.66
N VAL A 80 1.77 10.36 4.92
CA VAL A 80 2.41 10.09 3.64
C VAL A 80 3.91 9.99 3.85
N TYR A 81 4.53 8.91 3.41
CA TYR A 81 5.97 8.79 3.27
C TYR A 81 6.34 9.10 1.82
N HIS A 82 6.90 10.29 1.63
CA HIS A 82 7.35 10.77 0.33
C HIS A 82 8.68 10.12 -0.08
N ASN A 83 8.79 9.77 -1.37
CA ASN A 83 9.92 9.04 -1.95
C ASN A 83 10.20 7.70 -1.22
N PHE A 84 9.14 6.98 -0.84
CA PHE A 84 9.24 5.69 -0.15
C PHE A 84 9.84 4.59 -1.04
N LEU A 85 9.44 4.55 -2.32
CA LEU A 85 10.03 3.70 -3.35
C LEU A 85 10.86 4.50 -4.34
N SER A 86 11.92 3.87 -4.84
CA SER A 86 12.58 4.28 -6.07
C SER A 86 11.77 3.89 -7.31
N ASP A 87 12.04 4.57 -8.43
CA ASP A 87 11.44 4.24 -9.73
C ASP A 87 11.69 2.77 -10.14
N ARG A 88 12.88 2.24 -9.83
CA ARG A 88 13.22 0.82 -10.08
C ARG A 88 12.38 -0.15 -9.25
N GLU A 89 12.11 0.16 -8.00
CA GLU A 89 11.24 -0.65 -7.14
C GLU A 89 9.78 -0.59 -7.64
N CYS A 90 9.30 0.59 -8.07
CA CYS A 90 7.99 0.72 -8.69
C CYS A 90 7.88 -0.16 -9.93
N ARG A 91 8.88 -0.09 -10.83
CA ARG A 91 8.94 -0.90 -12.04
C ARG A 91 8.96 -2.39 -11.74
N HIS A 92 9.80 -2.81 -10.79
CA HIS A 92 9.94 -4.20 -10.39
C HIS A 92 8.61 -4.80 -9.90
N ILE A 93 7.86 -4.08 -9.06
CA ILE A 93 6.52 -4.54 -8.61
C ILE A 93 5.58 -4.74 -9.80
N ILE A 94 5.59 -3.83 -10.77
CA ILE A 94 4.74 -3.92 -11.96
C ILE A 94 5.13 -5.12 -12.82
N ASP A 95 6.43 -5.33 -13.07
CA ASP A 95 6.96 -6.45 -13.87
C ASP A 95 6.59 -7.82 -13.26
N LEU A 96 6.57 -7.92 -11.93
CA LEU A 96 6.09 -9.14 -11.26
C LEU A 96 4.57 -9.35 -11.39
N ALA A 97 3.80 -8.27 -11.46
CA ALA A 97 2.35 -8.31 -11.30
C ALA A 97 1.60 -8.36 -12.63
N HIS A 98 2.03 -7.60 -13.65
CA HIS A 98 1.22 -7.30 -14.84
C HIS A 98 0.76 -8.55 -15.58
N ALA A 99 1.62 -9.59 -15.64
CA ALA A 99 1.31 -10.83 -16.32
C ALA A 99 0.09 -11.55 -15.72
N GLN A 100 -0.14 -11.44 -14.41
CA GLN A 100 -1.16 -12.20 -13.67
C GLN A 100 -2.39 -11.37 -13.29
N MET A 101 -2.53 -10.15 -13.84
CA MET A 101 -3.65 -9.28 -13.51
C MET A 101 -4.96 -9.76 -14.12
N LYS A 102 -6.01 -9.87 -13.30
CA LYS A 102 -7.39 -10.10 -13.74
C LYS A 102 -8.32 -9.03 -13.17
N ARG A 103 -9.55 -8.98 -13.68
CA ARG A 103 -10.59 -8.09 -13.13
C ARG A 103 -10.76 -8.37 -11.63
N SER A 104 -10.63 -7.33 -10.81
CA SER A 104 -10.74 -7.45 -9.36
C SER A 104 -12.15 -7.85 -8.93
N THR A 105 -12.22 -8.66 -7.87
CA THR A 105 -13.46 -9.06 -7.21
C THR A 105 -13.51 -8.48 -5.80
N VAL A 106 -14.71 -8.28 -5.25
CA VAL A 106 -14.95 -7.99 -3.83
C VAL A 106 -15.37 -9.26 -3.09
N VAL A 107 -15.19 -9.31 -1.78
CA VAL A 107 -15.70 -10.43 -0.96
C VAL A 107 -17.21 -10.28 -0.83
N GLY A 108 -17.96 -11.18 -1.48
CA GLY A 108 -19.42 -11.24 -1.36
C GLY A 108 -19.87 -11.88 -0.05
N SER A 109 -21.18 -11.86 0.20
CA SER A 109 -21.83 -12.32 1.44
C SER A 109 -21.64 -13.81 1.79
N LYS A 110 -20.95 -14.59 0.94
CA LYS A 110 -20.61 -16.00 1.13
C LYS A 110 -19.10 -16.28 1.07
N ASN A 111 -18.24 -15.29 1.32
CA ASN A 111 -16.79 -15.37 1.15
C ASN A 111 -16.32 -15.72 -0.28
N ALA A 112 -17.20 -15.63 -1.27
CA ALA A 112 -16.86 -15.79 -2.68
C ALA A 112 -16.50 -14.44 -3.29
N GLY A 113 -15.47 -14.39 -4.14
CA GLY A 113 -15.15 -13.20 -4.92
C GLY A 113 -16.26 -12.91 -5.93
N VAL A 114 -16.85 -11.72 -5.86
CA VAL A 114 -17.88 -11.24 -6.81
C VAL A 114 -17.32 -10.06 -7.60
N VAL A 115 -17.47 -10.06 -8.91
CA VAL A 115 -17.19 -8.87 -9.73
C VAL A 115 -18.27 -7.84 -9.43
N ASP A 116 -17.87 -6.67 -8.94
CA ASP A 116 -18.78 -5.62 -8.47
C ASP A 116 -18.42 -4.28 -9.13
N ASP A 117 -19.42 -3.41 -9.30
CA ASP A 117 -19.28 -2.04 -9.79
C ASP A 117 -18.63 -1.11 -8.75
N ILE A 118 -18.56 -1.54 -7.48
CA ILE A 118 -17.86 -0.85 -6.42
C ILE A 118 -16.35 -0.85 -6.67
N ARG A 119 -15.78 -1.96 -7.17
CA ARG A 119 -14.34 -2.11 -7.46
C ARG A 119 -14.11 -2.56 -8.89
N THR A 120 -13.66 -1.63 -9.71
CA THR A 120 -13.57 -1.80 -11.16
C THR A 120 -12.13 -1.97 -11.68
N SER A 121 -11.16 -2.11 -10.78
CA SER A 121 -9.74 -2.31 -11.09
C SER A 121 -9.43 -3.69 -11.67
N TYR A 122 -8.23 -3.82 -12.23
CA TYR A 122 -7.54 -5.09 -12.37
C TYR A 122 -6.58 -5.28 -11.19
N GLY A 123 -6.29 -6.52 -10.82
CA GLY A 123 -5.34 -6.79 -9.76
C GLY A 123 -4.81 -8.21 -9.70
N THR A 124 -3.75 -8.36 -8.91
CA THR A 124 -3.15 -9.63 -8.52
C THR A 124 -2.47 -9.49 -7.15
N PHE A 125 -1.91 -10.58 -6.65
CA PHE A 125 -1.17 -10.60 -5.38
C PHE A 125 0.26 -11.07 -5.62
N LEU A 126 1.21 -10.37 -5.01
CA LEU A 126 2.59 -10.82 -4.87
C LEU A 126 2.76 -11.42 -3.48
N ARG A 127 3.34 -12.63 -3.43
CA ARG A 127 3.54 -13.35 -2.18
C ARG A 127 4.49 -12.57 -1.27
N ARG A 128 4.28 -12.65 0.04
CA ARG A 128 5.29 -12.19 1.00
C ARG A 128 6.64 -12.84 0.76
N HIS A 129 7.71 -12.06 0.90
CA HIS A 129 9.08 -12.54 0.67
C HIS A 129 9.26 -13.24 -0.70
N GLN A 130 8.49 -12.85 -1.71
CA GLN A 130 8.54 -13.46 -3.05
C GLN A 130 9.93 -13.39 -3.67
N ASP A 131 10.61 -12.25 -3.50
CA ASP A 131 11.99 -12.03 -3.91
C ASP A 131 12.69 -11.01 -2.99
N PRO A 132 14.01 -10.79 -3.15
CA PRO A 132 14.76 -9.87 -2.30
C PRO A 132 14.31 -8.40 -2.35
N VAL A 133 13.77 -7.92 -3.47
CA VAL A 133 13.29 -6.53 -3.61
C VAL A 133 11.99 -6.36 -2.84
N ILE A 134 11.05 -7.30 -3.02
CA ILE A 134 9.80 -7.32 -2.25
C ILE A 134 10.08 -7.44 -0.75
N ALA A 135 11.00 -8.33 -0.35
CA ALA A 135 11.39 -8.48 1.05
C ALA A 135 11.98 -7.20 1.66
N ALA A 136 12.81 -6.46 0.91
CA ALA A 136 13.37 -5.19 1.35
C ALA A 136 12.29 -4.11 1.56
N ILE A 137 11.29 -4.07 0.67
CA ILE A 137 10.14 -3.15 0.79
C ILE A 137 9.29 -3.52 2.02
N GLU A 138 9.00 -4.80 2.22
CA GLU A 138 8.24 -5.29 3.39
C GLU A 138 8.96 -4.98 4.71
N HIS A 139 10.29 -5.11 4.74
CA HIS A 139 11.11 -4.71 5.88
C HIS A 139 11.05 -3.20 6.13
N ARG A 140 11.12 -2.37 5.07
CA ARG A 140 10.97 -0.90 5.18
C ARG A 140 9.60 -0.51 5.72
N LEU A 141 8.53 -1.19 5.29
CA LEU A 141 7.18 -1.03 5.85
C LEU A 141 7.13 -1.43 7.33
N ALA A 142 7.82 -2.50 7.72
CA ALA A 142 7.85 -2.94 9.11
C ALA A 142 8.54 -1.90 10.01
N LEU A 143 9.64 -1.29 9.54
CA LEU A 143 10.32 -0.22 10.26
C LEU A 143 9.45 1.03 10.42
N TRP A 144 8.70 1.42 9.38
CA TRP A 144 7.87 2.63 9.43
C TRP A 144 6.57 2.43 10.25
N SER A 145 5.93 1.28 10.11
CA SER A 145 4.67 0.97 10.79
C SER A 145 4.86 0.48 12.23
N HIS A 146 6.07 0.06 12.58
CA HIS A 146 6.39 -0.69 13.80
C HIS A 146 5.62 -2.02 13.94
N LEU A 147 5.17 -2.60 12.81
CA LEU A 147 4.54 -3.92 12.74
C LEU A 147 5.44 -4.89 11.97
N PRO A 148 5.76 -6.09 12.51
CA PRO A 148 6.66 -7.03 11.85
C PRO A 148 6.21 -7.46 10.45
N ALA A 149 7.16 -7.84 9.58
CA ALA A 149 6.84 -8.35 8.24
C ALA A 149 5.90 -9.58 8.24
N SER A 150 5.95 -10.41 9.29
CA SER A 150 5.04 -11.55 9.49
C SER A 150 3.58 -11.17 9.76
N HIS A 151 3.30 -9.90 10.09
CA HIS A 151 1.94 -9.38 10.30
C HIS A 151 1.33 -8.81 9.02
N GLN A 152 2.09 -8.74 7.94
CA GLN A 152 1.62 -8.18 6.69
C GLN A 152 0.87 -9.27 5.90
N GLU A 153 -0.13 -8.88 5.10
CA GLU A 153 -0.71 -9.76 4.07
C GLU A 153 0.17 -9.82 2.81
N ASP A 154 -0.18 -10.65 1.82
CA ASP A 154 0.42 -10.58 0.49
C ASP A 154 0.19 -9.18 -0.14
N MET A 155 1.15 -8.69 -0.93
CA MET A 155 1.06 -7.37 -1.53
C MET A 155 0.04 -7.39 -2.67
N GLN A 156 -1.06 -6.65 -2.55
CA GLN A 156 -2.06 -6.56 -3.60
C GLN A 156 -1.69 -5.46 -4.59
N VAL A 157 -1.42 -5.80 -5.86
CA VAL A 157 -1.11 -4.83 -6.91
C VAL A 157 -2.34 -4.57 -7.76
N LEU A 158 -2.62 -3.31 -8.05
CA LEU A 158 -3.85 -2.85 -8.68
C LEU A 158 -3.57 -1.88 -9.81
N ARG A 159 -4.41 -1.99 -10.85
CA ARG A 159 -4.43 -1.08 -12.00
C ARG A 159 -5.84 -0.52 -12.19
N TYR A 160 -5.92 0.80 -12.23
CA TYR A 160 -7.13 1.58 -12.50
C TYR A 160 -6.92 2.36 -13.80
N GLY A 161 -7.72 2.07 -14.83
CA GLY A 161 -7.82 2.90 -16.02
C GLY A 161 -8.91 3.95 -15.90
N PRO A 162 -9.15 4.74 -16.96
CA PRO A 162 -10.21 5.73 -16.98
C PRO A 162 -11.55 5.14 -16.53
N THR A 163 -12.27 5.87 -15.68
CA THR A 163 -13.53 5.49 -14.99
C THR A 163 -13.41 4.44 -13.88
N ASN A 164 -12.29 3.71 -13.76
CA ASN A 164 -12.14 2.73 -12.69
C ASN A 164 -12.03 3.43 -11.32
N LYS A 165 -12.63 2.83 -10.29
CA LYS A 165 -12.76 3.38 -8.93
C LYS A 165 -12.82 2.28 -7.89
N TYR A 166 -12.71 2.69 -6.62
CA TYR A 166 -13.11 1.88 -5.47
C TYR A 166 -14.02 2.72 -4.56
N GLY A 167 -15.30 2.36 -4.45
CA GLY A 167 -16.24 3.04 -3.57
C GLY A 167 -15.81 3.10 -2.10
N PRO A 168 -16.46 3.95 -1.27
CA PRO A 168 -16.13 4.11 0.14
C PRO A 168 -16.20 2.78 0.91
N HIS A 169 -15.15 2.48 1.67
CA HIS A 169 -15.05 1.29 2.52
C HIS A 169 -14.09 1.51 3.70
N ILE A 170 -14.10 0.56 4.63
CA ILE A 170 -13.11 0.41 5.70
C ILE A 170 -12.48 -0.98 5.52
N ASP A 171 -11.16 -1.09 5.70
CA ASP A 171 -10.45 -2.34 5.40
C ASP A 171 -10.65 -3.43 6.46
N GLY A 172 -11.02 -3.05 7.68
CA GLY A 172 -11.56 -3.94 8.71
C GLY A 172 -10.73 -3.97 9.98
N LEU A 173 -11.35 -4.40 11.10
CA LEU A 173 -10.77 -4.35 12.45
C LEU A 173 -9.51 -5.23 12.61
N GLU A 174 -9.40 -6.34 11.90
CA GLU A 174 -8.22 -7.24 11.97
C GLU A 174 -6.96 -6.57 11.38
N ARG A 175 -7.16 -5.63 10.45
CA ARG A 175 -6.11 -4.86 9.80
C ARG A 175 -5.94 -3.57 10.60
N VAL A 176 -4.86 -3.48 11.35
CA VAL A 176 -4.55 -2.32 12.20
C VAL A 176 -4.22 -1.08 11.35
N ALA A 177 -3.50 -1.30 10.26
CA ALA A 177 -3.09 -0.23 9.36
C ALA A 177 -3.05 -0.73 7.91
N THR A 178 -3.25 0.22 7.01
CA THR A 178 -3.22 0.01 5.57
C THR A 178 -2.20 0.95 4.95
N VAL A 179 -1.37 0.41 4.05
CA VAL A 179 -0.40 1.18 3.28
C VAL A 179 -0.74 1.10 1.79
N LEU A 180 -1.02 2.25 1.18
CA LEU A 180 -1.21 2.42 -0.25
C LEU A 180 0.07 2.99 -0.87
N ILE A 181 0.74 2.22 -1.71
CA ILE A 181 2.00 2.59 -2.35
C ILE A 181 1.71 2.92 -3.82
N TYR A 182 2.03 4.13 -4.27
CA TYR A 182 1.68 4.60 -5.62
C TYR A 182 2.81 4.31 -6.61
N LEU A 183 2.51 3.48 -7.62
CA LEU A 183 3.49 2.97 -8.59
C LEU A 183 3.48 3.78 -9.89
N VAL A 184 2.28 4.15 -10.37
CA VAL A 184 2.07 5.03 -11.52
C VAL A 184 1.02 6.07 -11.13
N GLU A 185 1.31 7.34 -11.40
CA GLU A 185 0.40 8.45 -11.16
C GLU A 185 -0.49 8.74 -12.39
N PRO A 186 -1.81 8.87 -12.18
CA PRO A 186 -2.72 9.29 -13.24
C PRO A 186 -2.52 10.79 -13.54
N ASP A 187 -2.90 11.21 -14.75
CA ASP A 187 -2.82 12.62 -15.13
C ASP A 187 -3.86 13.44 -14.36
N TYR A 188 -5.06 12.88 -14.17
CA TYR A 188 -6.13 13.51 -13.39
C TYR A 188 -7.07 12.48 -12.73
N GLY A 189 -7.52 12.80 -11.51
CA GLY A 189 -8.31 11.91 -10.66
C GLY A 189 -7.46 10.88 -9.90
N GLY A 190 -8.08 9.79 -9.47
CA GLY A 190 -7.39 8.67 -8.81
C GLY A 190 -6.97 8.92 -7.36
N GLU A 191 -7.40 10.02 -6.73
CA GLU A 191 -7.09 10.34 -5.34
C GLU A 191 -7.51 9.25 -4.36
N THR A 192 -6.76 9.09 -3.27
CA THR A 192 -7.30 8.43 -2.08
C THR A 192 -7.92 9.51 -1.21
N ALA A 193 -9.24 9.45 -1.00
CA ALA A 193 -9.97 10.43 -0.19
C ALA A 193 -10.63 9.76 1.01
N PHE A 194 -10.55 10.40 2.18
CA PHE A 194 -11.21 9.98 3.40
C PHE A 194 -12.52 10.75 3.58
N THR A 195 -13.64 10.04 3.69
CA THR A 195 -14.96 10.68 3.59
C THR A 195 -15.39 11.39 4.87
N GLU A 196 -14.86 10.96 6.03
CA GLU A 196 -15.26 11.43 7.35
C GLU A 196 -14.12 12.10 8.12
N SER A 197 -13.08 12.60 7.44
CA SER A 197 -11.84 13.07 8.09
C SER A 197 -11.63 14.58 8.07
N VAL A 198 -10.69 15.04 8.90
CA VAL A 198 -10.29 16.45 8.99
C VAL A 198 -8.79 16.58 8.78
N TRP A 199 -8.38 17.60 8.03
CA TRP A 199 -6.97 17.91 7.80
C TRP A 199 -6.24 18.14 9.13
N SER A 200 -5.02 17.63 9.25
CA SER A 200 -4.18 17.84 10.45
C SER A 200 -3.87 19.33 10.68
N HIS A 201 -3.76 20.12 9.60
CA HIS A 201 -3.49 21.56 9.65
C HIS A 201 -4.30 22.35 8.60
N PRO A 202 -4.77 23.57 8.92
CA PRO A 202 -5.48 24.43 7.96
C PRO A 202 -4.68 24.76 6.70
N GLU A 203 -3.35 24.82 6.80
CA GLU A 203 -2.47 25.05 5.66
C GLU A 203 -2.57 23.94 4.62
N LEU A 204 -2.68 22.68 5.05
CA LEU A 204 -2.86 21.53 4.15
C LEU A 204 -4.22 21.56 3.47
N GLN A 205 -5.27 21.93 4.21
CA GLN A 205 -6.59 22.17 3.63
C GLN A 205 -6.52 23.25 2.53
N GLY A 206 -5.90 24.39 2.84
CA GLY A 206 -5.76 25.48 1.86
C GLY A 206 -4.86 25.10 0.67
N GLN A 207 -3.90 24.20 0.83
CA GLN A 207 -3.14 23.61 -0.28
C GLN A 207 -4.05 22.70 -1.15
N ALA A 208 -4.85 21.85 -0.52
CA ALA A 208 -5.77 20.95 -1.21
C ALA A 208 -6.88 21.69 -1.97
N GLU A 209 -7.39 22.80 -1.43
CA GLU A 209 -8.39 23.66 -2.09
C GLU A 209 -7.83 24.36 -3.34
N ARG A 210 -6.53 24.69 -3.32
CA ARG A 210 -5.81 25.24 -4.48
C ARG A 210 -5.33 24.16 -5.45
N ALA A 211 -5.28 22.90 -5.00
CA ALA A 211 -4.91 21.79 -5.85
C ALA A 211 -6.05 21.44 -6.81
N ASN A 212 -5.69 21.01 -8.02
CA ASN A 212 -6.65 20.55 -9.01
C ASN A 212 -7.15 19.13 -8.67
N LEU A 213 -7.84 18.97 -7.52
CA LEU A 213 -8.44 17.71 -7.09
C LEU A 213 -9.77 17.46 -7.80
N SER A 214 -10.06 16.17 -8.05
CA SER A 214 -11.33 15.73 -8.63
C SER A 214 -12.51 16.05 -7.71
N GLN A 215 -13.72 16.03 -8.27
CA GLN A 215 -14.95 16.24 -7.50
C GLN A 215 -15.11 15.23 -6.34
N CYS A 216 -14.59 14.02 -6.50
CA CYS A 216 -14.63 12.98 -5.47
C CYS A 216 -13.75 13.32 -4.25
N ALA A 217 -12.64 14.02 -4.45
CA ALA A 217 -11.68 14.37 -3.40
C ALA A 217 -11.85 15.79 -2.84
N ARG A 218 -12.46 16.69 -3.62
CA ARG A 218 -12.60 18.10 -3.25
C ARG A 218 -13.38 18.26 -1.94
N GLY A 219 -12.83 19.04 -1.03
CA GLY A 219 -13.42 19.30 0.30
C GLY A 219 -13.22 18.19 1.32
N ARG A 220 -12.42 17.16 1.00
CA ARG A 220 -12.09 16.04 1.89
C ARG A 220 -10.59 16.03 2.19
N VAL A 221 -10.19 15.32 3.25
CA VAL A 221 -8.79 14.90 3.37
C VAL A 221 -8.52 13.93 2.24
N ALA A 222 -7.58 14.28 1.38
CA ALA A 222 -7.28 13.47 0.21
C ALA A 222 -5.82 13.59 -0.17
N TYR A 223 -5.29 12.51 -0.72
CA TYR A 223 -3.94 12.47 -1.25
C TYR A 223 -3.98 12.18 -2.75
N LYS A 224 -3.35 13.05 -3.53
CA LYS A 224 -3.15 12.86 -4.97
C LYS A 224 -1.99 11.87 -5.16
N PRO A 225 -2.19 10.75 -5.87
CA PRO A 225 -1.14 9.76 -6.09
C PRO A 225 0.08 10.43 -6.70
N LYS A 226 1.24 10.11 -6.13
CA LYS A 226 2.52 10.50 -6.66
C LYS A 226 3.43 9.29 -6.70
N ARG A 227 4.06 9.04 -7.85
CA ARG A 227 4.92 7.88 -8.01
C ARG A 227 6.00 7.83 -6.92
N GLY A 228 6.13 6.66 -6.30
CA GLY A 228 7.10 6.39 -5.24
C GLY A 228 6.64 6.77 -3.84
N ASP A 229 5.55 7.52 -3.68
CA ASP A 229 5.02 7.86 -2.36
C ASP A 229 4.16 6.71 -1.79
N ALA A 230 4.11 6.62 -0.46
CA ALA A 230 3.26 5.66 0.26
C ALA A 230 2.37 6.38 1.28
N LEU A 231 1.06 6.15 1.24
CA LEU A 231 0.10 6.64 2.22
C LEU A 231 -0.22 5.52 3.21
N MET A 232 0.10 5.71 4.49
CA MET A 232 -0.32 4.83 5.57
C MET A 232 -1.44 5.49 6.37
N PHE A 233 -2.48 4.74 6.67
CA PHE A 233 -3.51 5.14 7.63
C PHE A 233 -3.89 3.98 8.53
N PHE A 234 -4.40 4.30 9.73
CA PHE A 234 -4.84 3.30 10.69
C PHE A 234 -6.35 3.10 10.60
N ASP A 235 -6.76 1.86 10.39
CA ASP A 235 -8.17 1.45 10.41
C ASP A 235 -8.71 1.31 11.84
N THR A 236 -7.82 1.30 12.85
CA THR A 236 -8.18 1.16 14.26
C THR A 236 -7.74 2.35 15.12
N MET A 237 -8.49 2.54 16.21
CA MET A 237 -8.08 3.41 17.32
C MET A 237 -6.75 2.91 17.93
N PRO A 238 -5.99 3.77 18.65
CA PRO A 238 -4.70 3.40 19.24
C PRO A 238 -4.77 2.23 20.24
N ASP A 239 -5.95 1.91 20.77
CA ASP A 239 -6.17 0.76 21.65
C ASP A 239 -6.35 -0.57 20.91
N TYR A 240 -6.41 -0.54 19.58
CA TYR A 240 -6.65 -1.68 18.68
C TYR A 240 -7.95 -2.46 18.93
N LYS A 241 -8.89 -1.89 19.69
CA LYS A 241 -10.15 -2.56 20.07
C LYS A 241 -11.32 -2.17 19.18
N GLN A 242 -11.24 -1.00 18.55
CA GLN A 242 -12.32 -0.41 17.78
C GLN A 242 -11.80 0.10 16.45
N THR A 243 -12.62 -0.08 15.42
CA THR A 243 -12.42 0.54 14.12
C THR A 243 -12.54 2.05 14.25
N ASP A 244 -11.61 2.79 13.65
CA ASP A 244 -11.70 4.24 13.52
C ASP A 244 -12.64 4.57 12.35
N VAL A 245 -13.83 5.09 12.64
CA VAL A 245 -14.82 5.45 11.61
C VAL A 245 -14.29 6.50 10.62
N HIS A 246 -13.31 7.30 11.03
CA HIS A 246 -12.69 8.28 10.16
C HIS A 246 -11.81 7.62 9.08
N SER A 247 -11.40 6.35 9.24
CA SER A 247 -10.65 5.59 8.24
C SER A 247 -11.44 5.23 6.98
N MET A 248 -12.75 5.51 6.95
CA MET A 248 -13.59 5.35 5.76
C MET A 248 -12.97 6.10 4.58
N HIS A 249 -12.55 5.35 3.57
CA HIS A 249 -11.79 5.89 2.46
C HIS A 249 -12.28 5.34 1.12
N THR A 250 -11.96 6.07 0.05
CA THR A 250 -12.35 5.72 -1.33
C THR A 250 -11.19 5.98 -2.27
N GLY A 251 -11.06 5.11 -3.28
CA GLY A 251 -10.26 5.37 -4.46
C GLY A 251 -11.12 6.13 -5.47
N CYS A 252 -10.88 7.44 -5.59
CA CYS A 252 -11.60 8.29 -6.54
C CYS A 252 -11.39 7.80 -7.98
N PRO A 253 -12.39 7.99 -8.86
CA PRO A 253 -12.25 7.58 -10.26
C PRO A 253 -11.02 8.18 -10.91
N VAL A 254 -10.28 7.36 -11.68
CA VAL A 254 -9.28 7.90 -12.62
C VAL A 254 -10.04 8.55 -13.78
N VAL A 255 -9.70 9.80 -14.09
CA VAL A 255 -10.34 10.54 -15.17
C VAL A 255 -9.46 10.55 -16.41
N GLU A 256 -8.15 10.78 -16.22
CA GLU A 256 -7.15 10.80 -17.31
C GLU A 256 -5.90 10.02 -16.90
N GLY A 257 -5.34 9.26 -17.84
CA GLY A 257 -4.20 8.38 -17.64
C GLY A 257 -4.57 7.07 -16.94
N VAL A 258 -3.59 6.49 -16.22
CA VAL A 258 -3.76 5.26 -15.45
C VAL A 258 -3.15 5.43 -14.06
N LYS A 259 -3.71 4.71 -13.09
CA LYS A 259 -3.15 4.61 -11.74
C LYS A 259 -2.77 3.17 -11.48
N TRP A 260 -1.52 2.97 -11.05
CA TRP A 260 -1.07 1.72 -10.49
C TRP A 260 -0.71 1.93 -9.03
N ASN A 261 -1.17 1.04 -8.15
CA ASN A 261 -0.81 1.07 -6.74
C ASN A 261 -0.68 -0.35 -6.17
N ALA A 262 0.19 -0.49 -5.18
CA ALA A 262 0.23 -1.65 -4.31
C ALA A 262 -0.45 -1.34 -2.98
N VAL A 263 -1.08 -2.34 -2.38
CA VAL A 263 -1.73 -2.26 -1.07
C VAL A 263 -1.06 -3.27 -0.16
N LYS A 264 -0.73 -2.83 1.06
CA LYS A 264 -0.25 -3.69 2.13
C LYS A 264 -1.16 -3.52 3.35
N TRP A 265 -1.84 -4.58 3.71
CA TRP A 265 -2.61 -4.64 4.95
C TRP A 265 -1.74 -5.20 6.07
N LEU A 266 -1.78 -4.57 7.23
CA LEU A 266 -0.94 -4.87 8.39
C LEU A 266 -1.82 -5.27 9.57
N HIS A 267 -1.55 -6.43 10.16
CA HIS A 267 -2.32 -6.99 11.28
C HIS A 267 -1.67 -6.68 12.64
N GLY A 268 -2.48 -6.71 13.70
CA GLY A 268 -1.97 -6.60 15.07
C GLY A 268 -1.25 -7.87 15.55
N THR A 269 -1.48 -8.99 14.88
CA THR A 269 -0.90 -10.31 15.15
C THR A 269 -0.33 -10.93 13.87
N PRO A 270 0.50 -11.99 13.95
CA PRO A 270 1.01 -12.66 12.77
C PRO A 270 -0.11 -13.12 11.83
N PHE A 271 -0.05 -12.70 10.57
CA PHE A 271 -1.02 -13.08 9.55
C PHE A 271 -0.56 -14.35 8.86
N ARG A 272 -1.28 -15.47 9.00
CA ARG A 272 -0.93 -16.77 8.38
C ARG A 272 0.56 -17.10 8.52
N GLY A 273 1.04 -17.17 9.77
CA GLY A 273 2.46 -17.30 10.09
C GLY A 273 3.14 -18.49 9.39
N ASP A 274 2.47 -19.65 9.29
CA ASP A 274 3.02 -20.82 8.62
C ASP A 274 3.29 -20.59 7.12
N GLU A 275 2.45 -19.79 6.44
CA GLU A 275 2.67 -19.42 5.04
C GLU A 275 3.87 -18.48 4.87
N TYR A 276 4.06 -17.57 5.84
CA TYR A 276 5.20 -16.66 5.88
C TYR A 276 6.51 -17.41 6.15
N GLU A 277 6.53 -18.29 7.15
CA GLU A 277 7.69 -19.14 7.47
C GLU A 277 8.10 -20.04 6.30
N ARG A 278 7.12 -20.53 5.54
CA ARG A 278 7.38 -21.26 4.30
C ARG A 278 7.98 -20.35 3.22
N ALA A 279 7.53 -19.10 3.12
CA ALA A 279 8.04 -18.15 2.14
C ALA A 279 9.51 -17.79 2.37
N LEU A 280 9.95 -17.74 3.63
CA LEU A 280 11.35 -17.53 3.99
C LEU A 280 12.27 -18.68 3.56
N LYS A 281 11.74 -19.90 3.42
CA LYS A 281 12.53 -21.11 3.15
C LYS A 281 12.44 -21.57 1.70
N GLU A 282 11.30 -21.38 1.07
CA GLU A 282 11.01 -21.90 -0.26
C GLU A 282 11.00 -20.76 -1.28
N PRO A 283 11.90 -20.79 -2.28
CA PRO A 283 11.94 -19.76 -3.32
C PRO A 283 10.62 -19.73 -4.09
N PHE A 284 10.18 -18.53 -4.46
CA PHE A 284 8.99 -18.38 -5.28
C PHE A 284 9.21 -19.04 -6.65
N LYS A 285 8.20 -19.79 -7.10
CA LYS A 285 8.15 -20.34 -8.45
C LYS A 285 7.29 -19.42 -9.32
N PRO A 286 7.84 -18.82 -10.38
CA PRO A 286 7.08 -17.97 -11.28
C PRO A 286 5.83 -18.66 -11.81
N LEU A 287 4.73 -17.92 -11.85
CA LEU A 287 3.50 -18.41 -12.45
C LEU A 287 3.63 -18.44 -13.98
N PRO A 288 3.03 -19.43 -14.66
CA PRO A 288 3.02 -19.49 -16.13
C PRO A 288 2.42 -18.22 -16.74
N ASP A 289 2.97 -17.79 -17.88
CA ASP A 289 2.44 -16.65 -18.63
C ASP A 289 1.10 -16.99 -19.30
N PRO A 290 0.01 -16.27 -19.02
CA PRO A 290 -1.30 -16.54 -19.62
C PRO A 290 -1.39 -16.38 -21.13
N GLY A 291 -0.47 -15.64 -21.76
CA GLY A 291 -0.44 -15.52 -23.21
C GLY A 291 0.23 -16.70 -23.91
N ILE A 292 0.98 -17.53 -23.19
CA ILE A 292 1.64 -18.73 -23.72
C ILE A 292 0.70 -19.93 -23.51
N CYS A 293 0.14 -20.45 -24.60
CA CYS A 293 -0.74 -21.60 -24.56
C CYS A 293 0.04 -22.93 -24.52
N ALA A 294 -0.01 -23.62 -23.38
CA ALA A 294 0.66 -24.91 -23.19
C ALA A 294 -0.13 -25.84 -22.25
N ASN A 295 0.20 -27.13 -22.31
CA ASN A 295 -0.17 -28.10 -21.28
C ASN A 295 0.98 -28.16 -20.25
N LEU A 296 0.65 -27.89 -19.00
CA LEU A 296 1.58 -27.90 -17.86
C LEU A 296 1.63 -29.24 -17.15
N HIS A 297 0.78 -30.19 -17.58
CA HIS A 297 0.76 -31.55 -17.08
C HIS A 297 0.73 -32.56 -18.24
N GLU A 298 1.46 -33.66 -18.09
CA GLU A 298 1.60 -34.69 -19.13
C GLU A 298 0.26 -35.36 -19.50
N MET A 299 -0.63 -35.50 -18.52
CA MET A 299 -1.96 -36.12 -18.68
C MET A 299 -3.04 -35.20 -19.26
N CYS A 300 -2.74 -33.94 -19.60
CA CYS A 300 -3.74 -32.98 -20.05
C CYS A 300 -4.54 -33.47 -21.27
N GLU A 301 -3.88 -34.07 -22.26
CA GLU A 301 -4.54 -34.62 -23.44
C GLU A 301 -5.52 -35.75 -23.06
N THR A 302 -5.07 -36.68 -22.22
CA THR A 302 -5.88 -37.80 -21.74
C THR A 302 -7.11 -37.31 -20.97
N TRP A 303 -6.94 -36.37 -20.05
CA TRP A 303 -8.03 -35.82 -19.25
C TRP A 303 -9.02 -35.01 -20.11
N ALA A 304 -8.53 -34.26 -21.09
CA ALA A 304 -9.39 -33.55 -22.03
C ALA A 304 -10.28 -34.52 -22.83
N LEU A 305 -9.71 -35.62 -23.33
CA LEU A 305 -10.47 -36.68 -24.01
C LEU A 305 -11.50 -37.36 -23.10
N GLN A 306 -11.23 -37.42 -21.78
CA GLN A 306 -12.15 -37.95 -20.78
C GLN A 306 -13.26 -36.95 -20.38
N GLY A 307 -13.26 -35.73 -20.93
CA GLY A 307 -14.27 -34.71 -20.66
C GLY A 307 -13.98 -33.81 -19.46
N GLU A 308 -12.77 -33.88 -18.89
CA GLU A 308 -12.41 -33.11 -17.69
C GLU A 308 -12.41 -31.60 -17.92
N CYS A 309 -12.30 -31.14 -19.17
CA CYS A 309 -12.48 -29.72 -19.49
C CYS A 309 -13.85 -29.18 -19.01
N LYS A 310 -14.88 -30.03 -18.96
CA LYS A 310 -16.22 -29.68 -18.45
C LYS A 310 -16.43 -30.10 -17.00
N ASN A 311 -15.89 -31.25 -16.59
CA ASN A 311 -16.10 -31.80 -15.25
C ASN A 311 -15.23 -31.13 -14.19
N ASN A 312 -14.02 -30.71 -14.57
CA ASN A 312 -13.03 -30.07 -13.71
C ASN A 312 -12.42 -28.82 -14.37
N PRO A 313 -13.24 -27.81 -14.71
CA PRO A 313 -12.77 -26.64 -15.43
C PRO A 313 -11.75 -25.83 -14.62
N GLY A 314 -11.86 -25.81 -13.29
CA GLY A 314 -10.94 -25.07 -12.44
C GLY A 314 -9.47 -25.51 -12.57
N PHE A 315 -9.23 -26.82 -12.66
CA PHE A 315 -7.87 -27.33 -12.88
C PHE A 315 -7.49 -27.29 -14.36
N MET A 316 -8.43 -27.61 -15.26
CA MET A 316 -8.12 -27.77 -16.68
C MET A 316 -7.92 -26.42 -17.39
N ILE A 317 -8.89 -25.51 -17.29
CA ILE A 317 -8.88 -24.20 -17.96
C ILE A 317 -8.55 -23.05 -16.99
N GLY A 318 -8.92 -23.19 -15.72
CA GLY A 318 -8.73 -22.18 -14.68
C GLY A 318 -10.06 -21.67 -14.13
N ALA A 319 -10.00 -21.02 -12.97
CA ALA A 319 -11.14 -20.37 -12.34
C ALA A 319 -10.70 -19.17 -11.50
N GLY A 320 -11.49 -18.10 -11.51
CA GLY A 320 -11.18 -16.87 -10.78
C GLY A 320 -9.81 -16.32 -11.16
N ALA A 321 -8.94 -16.13 -10.16
CA ALA A 321 -7.57 -15.63 -10.33
C ALA A 321 -6.57 -16.67 -10.88
N SER A 322 -6.89 -17.97 -10.84
CA SER A 322 -5.95 -19.04 -11.18
C SER A 322 -6.04 -19.46 -12.65
N MET A 323 -4.89 -19.78 -13.23
CA MET A 323 -4.80 -20.40 -14.56
C MET A 323 -4.91 -21.93 -14.45
N GLY A 324 -5.59 -22.55 -15.42
CA GLY A 324 -5.62 -24.01 -15.53
C GLY A 324 -4.35 -24.59 -16.15
N SER A 325 -4.08 -25.84 -15.85
CA SER A 325 -2.89 -26.57 -16.29
C SER A 325 -3.00 -27.10 -17.73
N CYS A 326 -4.19 -27.16 -18.31
CA CYS A 326 -4.48 -27.92 -19.54
C CYS A 326 -5.25 -27.11 -20.59
N ARG A 327 -5.05 -25.79 -20.62
CA ARG A 327 -5.77 -24.88 -21.50
C ARG A 327 -5.63 -25.25 -22.98
N LEU A 328 -4.43 -25.68 -23.40
CA LEU A 328 -4.17 -26.12 -24.76
C LEU A 328 -5.00 -27.38 -25.12
N ALA A 329 -4.94 -28.42 -24.30
CA ALA A 329 -5.71 -29.66 -24.54
C ALA A 329 -7.23 -29.42 -24.54
N CYS A 330 -7.70 -28.44 -23.77
CA CYS A 330 -9.11 -28.04 -23.73
C CYS A 330 -9.53 -27.08 -24.86
N ASN A 331 -8.63 -26.69 -25.76
CA ASN A 331 -8.85 -25.68 -26.79
C ASN A 331 -9.36 -24.34 -26.23
N ASP A 332 -8.91 -23.96 -25.02
CA ASP A 332 -9.20 -22.66 -24.39
C ASP A 332 -8.27 -21.54 -24.89
N CYS A 333 -7.15 -21.93 -25.48
CA CYS A 333 -6.16 -21.06 -26.09
C CYS A 333 -5.52 -21.73 -27.31
N GLU A 334 -4.76 -20.96 -28.09
CA GLU A 334 -4.07 -21.44 -29.29
C GLU A 334 -2.54 -21.24 -29.19
N ARG A 335 -1.76 -22.10 -29.87
CA ARG A 335 -0.30 -21.93 -29.94
C ARG A 335 0.04 -20.76 -30.86
N CYS A 336 0.70 -19.75 -30.30
CA CYS A 336 1.14 -18.59 -31.07
C CYS A 336 2.44 -18.87 -31.82
N ALA A 337 2.55 -18.32 -33.03
CA ALA A 337 3.84 -18.22 -33.71
C ALA A 337 4.77 -17.27 -32.94
N GLU A 338 6.09 -17.43 -33.13
CA GLU A 338 7.07 -16.55 -32.51
C GLU A 338 6.83 -15.09 -32.96
N GLY A 339 6.67 -14.18 -31.99
CA GLY A 339 6.38 -12.77 -32.25
C GLY A 339 4.92 -12.43 -32.60
N ASP A 340 4.01 -13.40 -32.64
CA ASP A 340 2.57 -13.15 -32.87
C ASP A 340 1.89 -12.57 -31.63
N MET A 341 1.97 -11.24 -31.49
CA MET A 341 1.37 -10.50 -30.38
C MET A 341 -0.15 -10.48 -30.42
N ASP A 342 -0.79 -10.68 -31.58
CA ASP A 342 -2.24 -10.72 -31.68
C ASP A 342 -2.78 -12.03 -31.10
N CYS A 343 -2.14 -13.15 -31.44
CA CYS A 343 -2.42 -14.44 -30.79
C CYS A 343 -2.16 -14.39 -29.29
N TYR A 344 -1.01 -13.84 -28.88
CA TYR A 344 -0.67 -13.71 -27.46
C TYR A 344 -1.74 -12.93 -26.69
N ARG A 345 -2.23 -11.81 -27.23
CA ARG A 345 -3.31 -11.02 -26.63
C ARG A 345 -4.63 -11.79 -26.57
N ARG A 346 -5.01 -12.51 -27.64
CA ARG A 346 -6.22 -13.36 -27.64
C ARG A 346 -6.18 -14.42 -26.54
N ASN A 347 -5.03 -15.07 -26.32
CA ASN A 347 -4.86 -16.07 -25.26
C ASN A 347 -5.01 -15.48 -23.84
N ARG A 348 -4.59 -14.24 -23.64
CA ARG A 348 -4.76 -13.52 -22.38
C ARG A 348 -6.23 -13.14 -22.18
N ASP A 349 -6.86 -12.59 -23.22
CA ASP A 349 -8.27 -12.18 -23.20
C ASP A 349 -9.19 -13.37 -22.91
N SER A 350 -8.94 -14.54 -23.53
CA SER A 350 -9.75 -15.74 -23.28
C SER A 350 -9.69 -16.19 -21.82
N GLY A 351 -8.54 -16.02 -21.17
CA GLY A 351 -8.35 -16.30 -19.73
C GLY A 351 -8.80 -15.18 -18.78
N GLY A 352 -9.28 -14.04 -19.32
CA GLY A 352 -9.69 -12.86 -18.55
C GLY A 352 -8.53 -12.07 -17.93
N PHE A 353 -7.32 -12.20 -18.48
CA PHE A 353 -6.13 -11.48 -18.03
C PHE A 353 -5.99 -10.13 -18.73
N LEU A 354 -5.42 -9.15 -18.04
CA LEU A 354 -5.14 -7.82 -18.58
C LEU A 354 -4.14 -7.92 -19.73
N ASN A 355 -4.43 -7.30 -20.86
CA ASN A 355 -3.43 -6.99 -21.87
C ASN A 355 -2.65 -5.75 -21.42
N PHE A 356 -1.42 -6.00 -20.98
CA PHE A 356 -0.55 -4.94 -20.46
C PHE A 356 -0.05 -4.05 -21.60
N ASP A 357 -0.07 -2.74 -21.35
CA ASP A 357 0.42 -1.72 -22.28
C ASP A 357 1.59 -0.99 -21.62
N GLU A 358 2.80 -1.21 -22.15
CA GLU A 358 4.04 -0.61 -21.68
C GLU A 358 4.00 0.92 -21.66
N SER A 359 3.21 1.54 -22.55
CA SER A 359 3.08 3.00 -22.62
C SER A 359 2.42 3.60 -21.37
N GLU A 360 1.67 2.79 -20.60
CA GLU A 360 1.07 3.18 -19.33
C GLU A 360 2.10 3.61 -18.28
N LEU A 361 3.33 3.12 -18.39
CA LEU A 361 4.35 3.33 -17.38
C LEU A 361 4.95 4.74 -17.44
N LYS A 362 4.81 5.48 -18.55
CA LYS A 362 5.39 6.84 -18.67
C LYS A 362 6.89 6.88 -18.34
N GLY A 363 7.63 5.81 -18.68
CA GLY A 363 9.09 5.74 -18.59
C GLY A 363 9.67 5.37 -17.21
N ILE A 364 8.95 4.56 -16.41
CA ILE A 364 9.51 3.90 -15.20
C ILE A 364 10.11 2.54 -15.52
#